data_AF-A0A9W6VXQ4-F1
#
_entry.id   AF-A0A9W6VXQ4-F1
#
_cell.length_a   1.000
_cell.length_b   1.000
_cell.length_c   1.000
_cell.angle_alpha   90.00
_cell.angle_beta   90.00
_cell.angle_gamma   90.00
#
_symmetry.space_group_name_H-M   'P 1'
#
loop_
_entity.id
_entity.type
_entity.pdbx_description
1 polymer ?
#
loop_
_entity_poly.entity_id
_entity_poly.type
_entity_poly.pdbx_seq_one_letter_code
_entity_poly.pdbx_strand_id
1 'polypeptide(L)'
;MVHGEIDEVAPLRPGLACSASTAAGKVLLAAVRPQHLLDPRPAGRRREAAEIRDRGVAFDHQGLVSGVCCAAVPLHGADGRPIAALCVMAEPGRPLRHLTRTTGRVAQSISLQLRH
;
A
#
# COMPACT_ATOMS: atom_id res chain seq x y z
N MET A 1 27.78 13.25 5.96
CA MET A 1 26.70 13.16 6.96
C MET A 1 25.53 12.45 6.32
N VAL A 2 25.25 11.21 6.72
CA VAL A 2 24.05 10.48 6.27
C VAL A 2 22.94 10.83 7.26
N HIS A 3 22.03 11.71 6.84
CA HIS A 3 20.80 11.97 7.56
C HIS A 3 19.85 10.81 7.28
N GLY A 4 19.94 9.76 8.10
CA GLY A 4 19.19 8.52 7.97
C GLY A 4 18.58 8.04 9.27
N GLU A 5 18.49 8.91 10.28
CA GLU A 5 17.67 8.64 11.45
C GLU A 5 16.25 9.04 11.07
N ILE A 6 15.46 8.02 10.73
CA ILE A 6 14.03 8.16 10.51
C ILE A 6 13.45 8.41 11.89
N ASP A 7 13.22 9.68 12.24
CA ASP A 7 12.32 10.03 13.33
C ASP A 7 11.06 9.17 13.15
N GLU A 8 10.61 8.43 14.16
CA GLU A 8 9.58 7.38 14.00
C GLU A 8 8.33 7.98 13.32
N VAL A 9 8.24 7.83 11.98
CA VAL A 9 7.17 8.45 11.17
C VAL A 9 5.81 7.91 11.62
N ALA A 10 5.78 6.70 12.17
CA ALA A 10 4.70 6.13 12.96
C ALA A 10 5.26 4.97 13.81
N PRO A 11 4.65 4.62 14.96
CA PRO A 11 5.09 3.51 15.81
C PRO A 11 4.73 2.14 15.21
N LEU A 12 5.25 1.85 14.01
CA LEU A 12 5.04 0.58 13.34
C LEU A 12 5.86 -0.51 14.03
N ARG A 13 5.17 -1.49 14.61
CA ARG A 13 5.80 -2.69 15.18
C ARG A 13 5.33 -3.94 14.44
N PRO A 14 6.18 -4.97 14.27
CA PRO A 14 5.74 -6.27 13.77
C PRO A 14 4.53 -6.78 14.56
N GLY A 15 3.53 -7.30 13.86
CA GLY A 15 2.28 -7.79 14.47
C GLY A 15 1.20 -6.71 14.68
N LEU A 16 1.49 -5.43 14.40
CA LEU A 16 0.47 -4.38 14.45
C LEU A 16 -0.63 -4.63 13.41
N ALA A 17 -1.88 -4.74 13.87
CA ALA A 17 -3.04 -4.75 13.00
C ALA A 17 -3.32 -3.31 12.51
N CYS A 18 -3.35 -3.13 11.19
CA CYS A 18 -3.64 -1.84 10.57
C CYS A 18 -5.06 -1.82 10.00
N SER A 19 -5.71 -0.66 10.05
CA SER A 19 -7.01 -0.46 9.40
C SER A 19 -6.91 -0.73 7.90
N ALA A 20 -7.98 -1.29 7.34
CA ALA A 20 -8.11 -1.49 5.90
C ALA A 20 -8.22 -0.19 5.09
N SER A 21 -8.33 0.97 5.77
CA SER A 21 -8.25 2.31 5.15
C SER A 21 -6.82 2.77 4.85
N THR A 22 -5.78 2.10 5.37
CA THR A 22 -4.38 2.40 5.03
C THR A 22 -4.07 2.13 3.56
N ALA A 23 -3.00 2.71 3.02
CA ALA A 23 -2.57 2.41 1.66
C ALA A 23 -2.35 0.89 1.43
N ALA A 24 -1.68 0.19 2.35
CA ALA A 24 -1.55 -1.28 2.31
C ALA A 24 -2.91 -1.98 2.34
N GLY A 25 -3.77 -1.59 3.28
CA GLY A 25 -5.11 -2.13 3.42
C GLY A 25 -5.92 -1.99 2.14
N LYS A 26 -5.87 -0.82 1.50
CA LYS A 26 -6.54 -0.54 0.23
C LYS A 26 -6.02 -1.42 -0.91
N VAL A 27 -4.70 -1.65 -1.01
CA VAL A 27 -4.10 -2.56 -2.02
C VAL A 27 -4.65 -3.97 -1.86
N LEU A 28 -4.60 -4.52 -0.64
CA LEU A 28 -5.08 -5.88 -0.37
C LEU A 28 -6.60 -5.98 -0.60
N LEU A 29 -7.36 -4.99 -0.12
CA LEU A 29 -8.79 -4.90 -0.33
C LEU A 29 -9.21 -4.70 -1.79
N ALA A 30 -8.34 -4.19 -2.64
CA ALA A 30 -8.61 -4.04 -4.08
C ALA A 30 -8.49 -5.37 -4.83
N ALA A 31 -7.72 -6.32 -4.28
CA ALA A 31 -7.55 -7.67 -4.82
C ALA A 31 -8.67 -8.65 -4.42
N VAL A 32 -9.35 -8.38 -3.30
CA VAL A 32 -10.48 -9.21 -2.84
C VAL A 32 -11.65 -9.09 -3.81
N ARG A 33 -12.14 -10.23 -4.31
CA ARG A 33 -13.34 -10.26 -5.16
C ARG A 33 -14.53 -9.68 -4.40
N PRO A 34 -15.40 -8.87 -5.04
CA PRO A 34 -16.57 -8.27 -4.39
C PRO A 34 -17.45 -9.26 -3.62
N GLN A 35 -17.56 -10.49 -4.13
CA GLN A 35 -18.35 -11.59 -3.54
C GLN A 35 -17.81 -12.13 -2.20
N HIS A 36 -16.56 -11.83 -1.84
CA HIS A 36 -15.94 -12.26 -0.57
C HIS A 36 -15.89 -11.12 0.47
N LEU A 37 -16.56 -10.00 0.20
CA LEU A 37 -16.67 -8.87 1.12
C LEU A 37 -18.07 -8.91 1.76
N LEU A 38 -18.10 -8.86 3.09
CA LEU A 38 -19.32 -9.02 3.89
C LEU A 38 -20.31 -7.84 3.74
N ASP A 39 -19.90 -6.72 3.16
CA ASP A 39 -20.75 -5.53 2.97
C ASP A 39 -20.66 -4.92 1.56
N PRO A 40 -21.78 -4.45 0.99
CA PRO A 40 -21.77 -3.60 -0.20
C PRO A 40 -20.95 -2.34 0.05
N ARG A 41 -19.78 -2.25 -0.57
CA ARG A 41 -18.95 -1.04 -0.48
C ARG A 41 -19.70 0.19 -1.01
N PRO A 42 -19.51 1.39 -0.42
CA PRO A 42 -19.92 2.63 -1.07
C PRO A 42 -19.33 2.71 -2.48
N ALA A 43 -20.05 3.32 -3.44
CA ALA A 43 -19.60 3.40 -4.84
C ALA A 43 -18.19 4.00 -4.98
N GLY A 44 -17.84 4.99 -4.15
CA GLY A 44 -16.49 5.58 -4.11
C GLY A 44 -15.37 4.57 -3.82
N ARG A 45 -15.62 3.59 -2.94
CA ARG A 45 -14.62 2.57 -2.57
C ARG A 45 -14.48 1.47 -3.63
N ARG A 46 -15.54 1.22 -4.42
CA ARG A 46 -15.45 0.36 -5.61
C ARG A 46 -14.61 1.00 -6.70
N ARG A 47 -14.83 2.29 -6.96
CA ARG A 47 -14.05 3.09 -7.91
C ARG A 47 -12.59 3.16 -7.49
N GLU A 48 -12.30 3.48 -6.23
CA GLU A 48 -10.94 3.50 -5.70
C GLU A 48 -10.23 2.15 -5.87
N ALA A 49 -10.90 1.04 -5.55
CA ALA A 49 -10.35 -0.30 -5.77
C ALA A 49 -10.06 -0.60 -7.25
N ALA A 50 -10.90 -0.12 -8.18
CA ALA A 50 -10.63 -0.26 -9.61
C ALA A 50 -9.42 0.57 -10.06
N GLU A 51 -9.31 1.81 -9.59
CA GLU A 51 -8.15 2.67 -9.86
C GLU A 51 -6.85 2.08 -9.30
N ILE A 52 -6.90 1.46 -8.12
CA ILE A 52 -5.74 0.78 -7.52
C ILE A 52 -5.33 -0.44 -8.36
N ARG A 53 -6.29 -1.24 -8.85
CA ARG A 53 -5.99 -2.39 -9.71
C ARG A 53 -5.37 -1.96 -11.05
N ASP A 54 -5.88 -0.88 -11.63
CA ASP A 54 -5.38 -0.31 -12.88
C ASP A 54 -3.96 0.27 -12.72
N ARG A 55 -3.74 1.07 -11.67
CA ARG A 55 -2.48 1.78 -11.45
C ARG A 55 -1.42 0.97 -10.71
N GLY A 56 -1.80 -0.11 -10.03
CA GLY A 56 -0.93 -0.92 -9.19
C GLY A 56 -0.42 -0.21 -7.92
N VAL A 57 -1.09 0.87 -7.49
CA VAL A 57 -0.67 1.66 -6.33
C VAL A 57 -1.87 2.29 -5.61
N ALA A 58 -1.82 2.30 -4.28
CA ALA A 58 -2.74 3.05 -3.43
C ALA A 58 -2.00 4.17 -2.70
N PHE A 59 -2.72 5.26 -2.42
CA PHE A 59 -2.21 6.39 -1.65
C PHE A 59 -3.03 6.59 -0.38
N ASP A 60 -2.35 7.05 0.66
CA ASP A 60 -2.93 7.60 1.86
C ASP A 60 -2.29 8.97 2.11
N HIS A 61 -3.10 10.02 2.20
CA HIS A 61 -2.65 11.38 2.41
C HIS A 61 -3.09 11.83 3.80
N GLN A 62 -2.35 11.39 4.82
CA GLN A 62 -2.62 11.71 6.22
C GLN A 62 -3.94 11.16 6.76
N GLY A 63 -4.48 10.08 6.18
CA GLY A 63 -5.77 9.51 6.58
C GLY A 63 -5.71 8.69 7.86
N LEU A 64 -4.55 8.13 8.22
CA LEU A 64 -4.36 7.41 9.49
C LEU A 64 -3.57 8.23 10.52
N VAL A 65 -2.45 8.82 10.10
CA VAL A 65 -1.56 9.60 10.96
C VAL A 65 -1.38 10.97 10.31
N SER A 66 -1.75 12.03 11.04
CA SER A 66 -1.51 13.41 10.61
C SER A 66 -0.01 13.62 10.41
N GLY A 67 0.39 14.31 9.34
CA GLY A 67 1.81 14.48 9.03
C GLY A 67 2.48 13.27 8.38
N VAL A 68 1.74 12.27 7.92
CA VAL A 68 2.29 11.12 7.17
C VAL A 68 1.52 10.87 5.89
N CYS A 69 2.22 10.85 4.76
CA CYS A 69 1.67 10.36 3.50
C CYS A 69 2.27 8.98 3.19
N CYS A 70 1.45 8.06 2.70
CA CYS A 70 1.88 6.72 2.31
C CYS A 70 1.56 6.42 0.85
N ALA A 71 2.41 5.61 0.23
CA ALA A 71 2.09 4.91 -1.00
C ALA A 71 2.36 3.42 -0.83
N ALA A 72 1.46 2.58 -1.35
CA ALA A 72 1.57 1.13 -1.24
C ALA A 72 1.39 0.47 -2.60
N VAL A 73 2.18 -0.57 -2.86
CA VAL A 73 2.13 -1.39 -4.07
C VAL A 73 1.95 -2.87 -3.70
N PRO A 74 1.31 -3.70 -4.53
CA PRO A 74 1.10 -5.12 -4.24
C PRO A 74 2.38 -5.94 -4.37
N LEU A 75 2.51 -6.94 -3.49
CA LEU A 75 3.45 -8.06 -3.63
C LEU A 75 2.65 -9.29 -4.06
N HIS A 76 3.03 -9.91 -5.17
CA HIS A 76 2.28 -11.02 -5.76
C HIS A 76 2.91 -12.37 -5.44
N GLY A 77 2.06 -13.34 -5.09
CA GLY A 77 2.46 -14.73 -4.93
C GLY A 77 2.51 -15.50 -6.26
N ALA A 78 2.74 -16.81 -6.17
CA ALA A 78 2.83 -17.75 -7.31
C ALA A 78 1.61 -17.73 -8.24
N ASP A 79 0.41 -17.57 -7.67
CA ASP A 79 -0.86 -17.52 -8.42
C ASP A 79 -1.15 -16.15 -9.07
N GLY A 80 -0.20 -15.21 -8.97
CA GLY A 80 -0.34 -13.85 -9.48
C GLY A 80 -1.27 -12.97 -8.66
N ARG A 81 -1.77 -13.42 -7.50
CA ARG A 81 -2.61 -12.61 -6.62
C ARG A 81 -1.74 -11.82 -5.63
N PRO A 82 -2.16 -10.60 -5.26
CA PRO A 82 -1.54 -9.87 -4.14
C PRO A 82 -1.69 -10.65 -2.83
N ILE A 83 -0.58 -10.98 -2.20
CA ILE A 83 -0.52 -11.67 -0.89
C ILE A 83 -0.01 -10.76 0.23
N ALA A 84 0.64 -9.66 -0.14
CA ALA A 84 1.13 -8.62 0.75
C ALA A 84 1.19 -7.27 0.02
N ALA A 85 1.55 -6.20 0.74
CA ALA A 85 1.78 -4.89 0.17
C ALA A 85 3.10 -4.31 0.69
N LEU A 86 3.84 -3.63 -0.18
CA LEU A 86 5.03 -2.86 0.18
C LEU A 86 4.66 -1.38 0.29
N CYS A 87 4.88 -0.80 1.47
CA CYS A 87 4.57 0.60 1.76
C CYS A 87 5.83 1.45 1.85
N VAL A 88 5.72 2.69 1.38
CA VAL A 88 6.65 3.78 1.69
C VAL A 88 5.89 4.90 2.38
N MET A 89 6.51 5.51 3.37
CA MET A 89 5.99 6.64 4.12
C MET A 89 6.88 7.86 3.89
N ALA A 90 6.28 9.03 3.85
CA ALA A 90 6.99 10.29 3.73
C ALA A 90 6.23 11.41 4.43
N GLU A 91 6.95 12.45 4.80
CA GLU A 91 6.36 13.71 5.25
C GLU A 91 5.53 14.36 4.13
N PRO A 92 4.49 15.14 4.49
CA PRO A 92 3.73 15.96 3.55
C PRO A 92 4.65 16.90 2.77
N GLY A 93 4.34 17.11 1.48
CA GLY A 93 5.15 17.96 0.60
C GLY A 93 6.27 17.21 -0.14
N ARG A 94 6.64 15.99 0.29
CA ARG A 94 7.52 15.12 -0.51
C ARG A 94 6.73 14.43 -1.63
N PRO A 95 7.23 14.40 -2.88
CA PRO A 95 6.49 13.82 -3.99
C PRO A 95 6.47 12.28 -3.91
N LEU A 96 5.42 11.72 -3.28
CA LEU A 96 5.22 10.26 -3.19
C LEU A 96 5.29 9.56 -4.55
N ARG A 97 4.82 10.21 -5.62
CA ARG A 97 4.86 9.68 -6.99
C ARG A 97 6.29 9.36 -7.48
N HIS A 98 7.30 10.04 -6.96
CA HIS A 98 8.68 9.71 -7.30
C HIS A 98 9.12 8.40 -6.61
N LEU A 99 8.66 8.19 -5.37
CA LEU A 99 8.96 6.98 -4.60
C LEU A 99 8.26 5.76 -5.19
N THR A 100 7.03 5.89 -5.69
CA THR A 100 6.25 4.74 -6.21
C THR A 100 6.94 3.98 -7.32
N ARG A 101 7.71 4.64 -8.20
CA ARG A 101 8.46 3.96 -9.27
C ARG A 101 9.54 3.04 -8.69
N THR A 102 10.30 3.53 -7.73
CA THR A 102 11.35 2.74 -7.06
C THR A 102 10.73 1.63 -6.23
N THR A 103 9.69 1.95 -5.44
CA THR A 103 8.95 0.97 -4.65
C THR A 103 8.35 -0.13 -5.54
N GLY A 104 7.79 0.23 -6.70
CA GLY A 104 7.26 -0.72 -7.67
C GLY A 104 8.31 -1.70 -8.21
N ARG A 105 9.52 -1.22 -8.51
CA ARG A 105 10.64 -2.08 -8.93
C ARG A 105 11.07 -3.05 -7.83
N VAL A 106 11.18 -2.56 -6.60
CA VAL A 106 11.50 -3.40 -5.43
C VAL A 106 10.40 -4.45 -5.22
N ALA A 107 9.14 -4.04 -5.29
CA ALA A 107 8.00 -4.93 -5.15
C ALA A 107 7.96 -6.02 -6.22
N GLN A 108 8.32 -5.70 -7.47
CA GLN A 108 8.48 -6.70 -8.53
C GLN A 108 9.59 -7.69 -8.19
N SER A 109 10.76 -7.21 -7.76
CA SER A 109 11.88 -8.09 -7.36
C SER A 109 11.48 -9.04 -6.23
N ILE A 110 10.80 -8.53 -5.20
CA ILE A 110 10.31 -9.33 -4.08
C ILE A 110 9.25 -10.33 -4.57
N SER A 111 8.31 -9.88 -5.41
CA SER A 111 7.27 -10.76 -5.95
C SER A 111 7.85 -11.92 -6.76
N LEU A 112 8.95 -11.72 -7.49
CA LEU A 112 9.63 -12.81 -8.19
C LEU A 112 10.16 -13.87 -7.20
N GLN A 113 10.70 -13.44 -6.07
CA GLN A 113 11.19 -14.34 -5.03
C GLN A 113 10.06 -15.10 -4.31
N LEU A 114 8.88 -14.48 -4.19
CA LEU A 114 7.69 -15.08 -3.57
C LEU A 114 6.92 -16.05 -4.48
N ARG A 115 7.36 -16.24 -5.74
CA ARG A 115 6.75 -17.18 -6.70
C ARG A 115 7.42 -18.56 -6.70
N HIS A 116 8.49 -18.72 -5.93
CA HIS A 116 9.19 -19.98 -5.71
C HIS A 116 8.60 -20.72 -4.51
#